data_AF-W0EW22-F1
#
_entry.id   AF-W0EW22-F1
#
_cell.length_a   1.000
_cell.length_b   1.000
_cell.length_c   1.000
_cell.angle_alpha   90.00
_cell.angle_beta   90.00
_cell.angle_gamma   90.00
#
_symmetry.space_group_name_H-M   'P 1'
#
loop_
_entity.id
_entity.type
_entity.pdbx_description
1 polymer ?
#
loop_
_entity_poly.entity_id
_entity_poly.type
_entity_poly.pdbx_seq_one_letter_code
_entity_poly.pdbx_strand_id
1 'polypeptide(L)'
;MAPDRQHIRLRWNPVFIHLLAWAIVFLFPLLFIERFESMRRVHEFSLIKFYVQPISIAVIFYINYLWLIDKVLFRKKTVQFILYNLLLIVVANVVIYLVHRMIIPDEFLHHRPIPRPPRPGLMQWQDSITLALMVGLSVAIKMTQKWIVSEKERKQLEQERTEAELKNLKNQLNPHFLFNTLNNIYSLIAISPDRAQSAVLELSKMLRYVLYENAQAYVPMEKELEFNHNYIELMRLRLARHVKVEVDMPDGLCRGYQIAPLLFITLIENAFKHGTSATEPSFVKIVMREPSPGVIECRIENSCFPKDESDKSGSGIGLKNLSRQLELLYPGKYTLHAESDTRVYRSSLTIDLN
;
A
#
# COMPACT_ATOMS: atom_id res chain seq x y z
N MET A 1 -5.06 23.82 10.33
CA MET A 1 -4.02 24.23 9.35
C MET A 1 -2.67 24.22 10.05
N ALA A 2 -1.91 23.14 9.92
CA ALA A 2 -0.53 23.04 10.41
C ALA A 2 0.38 22.92 9.18
N PRO A 3 1.51 23.65 9.10
CA PRO A 3 2.32 23.68 7.90
C PRO A 3 3.12 22.39 7.76
N ASP A 4 3.01 21.86 6.56
CA ASP A 4 3.66 20.67 6.03
C ASP A 4 5.19 20.77 6.21
N ARG A 5 5.78 19.88 7.02
CA ARG A 5 7.23 19.73 7.12
C ARG A 5 7.72 19.10 5.81
N GLN A 6 8.04 19.95 4.84
CA GLN A 6 8.78 19.57 3.65
C GLN A 6 10.14 19.00 4.06
N HIS A 7 10.22 17.68 4.17
CA HIS A 7 11.48 16.97 4.06
C HIS A 7 12.03 17.26 2.66
N ILE A 8 12.98 18.20 2.57
CA ILE A 8 13.82 18.41 1.39
C ILE A 8 14.66 17.13 1.21
N ARG A 9 14.06 16.12 0.59
CA ARG A 9 14.83 15.02 0.00
C ARG A 9 15.57 15.65 -1.17
N LEU A 10 16.85 15.98 -0.99
CA LEU A 10 17.75 16.24 -2.11
C LEU A 10 17.69 15.01 -3.02
N ARG A 11 16.87 15.06 -4.06
CA ARG A 11 16.90 14.09 -5.15
C ARG A 11 18.14 14.43 -5.96
N TRP A 12 19.28 13.93 -5.52
CA TRP A 12 20.50 13.97 -6.31
C TRP A 12 20.18 13.30 -7.65
N ASN A 13 20.35 14.05 -8.74
CA ASN A 13 20.17 13.52 -10.08
C ASN A 13 21.16 12.34 -10.23
N PRO A 14 20.71 11.12 -10.61
CA PRO A 14 21.61 9.98 -10.77
C PRO A 14 22.79 10.29 -11.71
N VAL A 15 22.58 11.16 -12.70
CA VAL A 15 23.66 11.66 -13.58
C VAL A 15 24.74 12.39 -12.79
N PHE A 16 24.36 13.23 -11.82
CA PHE A 16 25.31 13.95 -10.97
C PHE A 16 26.13 13.00 -10.10
N ILE A 17 25.49 11.96 -9.53
CA ILE A 17 26.19 10.95 -8.72
C ILE A 17 27.22 10.19 -9.58
N HIS A 18 26.84 9.79 -10.80
CA HIS A 18 27.77 9.14 -11.72
C HIS A 18 28.93 10.08 -12.11
N LEU A 19 28.65 11.34 -12.43
CA LEU A 19 29.68 12.33 -12.77
C LEU A 19 30.66 12.54 -11.62
N LEU A 20 30.16 12.68 -10.39
CA LEU A 20 31.00 12.83 -9.20
C LEU A 20 31.85 11.59 -8.94
N ALA A 21 31.25 10.39 -9.03
CA ALA A 21 31.97 9.13 -8.84
C ALA A 21 33.08 8.94 -9.87
N TRP A 22 32.81 9.21 -11.14
CA TRP A 22 33.82 9.14 -12.19
C TRP A 22 34.87 10.22 -12.04
N ALA A 23 34.51 11.45 -11.65
CA ALA A 23 35.49 12.49 -11.36
C ALA A 23 36.51 12.02 -10.31
N ILE A 24 36.07 11.38 -9.22
CA ILE A 24 36.98 10.83 -8.21
C ILE A 24 37.91 9.76 -8.80
N VAL A 25 37.36 8.81 -9.57
CA VAL A 25 38.13 7.72 -10.18
C VAL A 25 39.16 8.24 -11.19
N PHE A 26 38.81 9.25 -11.99
CA PHE A 26 39.70 9.84 -13.00
C PHE A 26 40.69 10.85 -12.41
N LEU A 27 40.41 11.47 -11.26
CA LEU A 27 41.36 12.37 -10.59
C LEU A 27 42.39 11.61 -9.76
N PHE A 28 42.07 10.40 -9.27
CA PHE A 28 42.96 9.60 -8.43
C PHE A 28 44.37 9.36 -9.02
N PRO A 29 44.55 9.05 -10.33
CA PRO A 29 45.88 8.87 -10.90
C PRO A 29 46.76 10.13 -10.87
N LEU A 30 46.18 11.34 -10.84
CA LEU A 30 46.94 12.60 -10.79
C LEU A 30 47.80 12.71 -9.54
N LEU A 31 47.35 12.13 -8.41
CA LEU A 31 48.09 12.11 -7.15
C LEU A 31 49.42 11.34 -7.24
N PHE A 32 49.58 10.49 -8.26
CA PHE A 32 50.78 9.68 -8.47
C PHE A 32 51.71 10.27 -9.54
N ILE A 33 51.26 11.26 -10.32
CA ILE A 33 52.03 11.84 -11.43
C ILE A 33 53.22 12.66 -10.92
N GLU A 34 53.02 13.49 -9.89
CA GLU A 34 54.06 14.37 -9.32
C GLU A 34 55.26 13.59 -8.75
N ARG A 35 55.06 12.33 -8.37
CA ARG A 35 56.13 11.48 -7.79
C ARG A 35 57.15 10.99 -8.81
N PHE A 36 56.91 11.16 -10.12
CA PHE A 36 57.76 10.65 -11.22
C PHE A 36 58.49 11.75 -12.02
N GLU A 37 58.57 12.97 -11.49
CA GLU A 37 58.89 14.24 -12.16
C GLU A 37 60.28 14.43 -12.83
N SER A 38 61.11 13.41 -13.06
CA SER A 38 62.50 13.65 -13.51
C SER A 38 62.74 13.80 -15.02
N MET A 39 61.73 13.70 -15.92
CA MET A 39 61.97 13.87 -17.38
C MET A 39 60.71 14.24 -18.19
N ARG A 40 60.77 15.34 -18.95
CA ARG A 40 59.65 15.94 -19.73
C ARG A 40 59.10 15.08 -20.89
N ARG A 41 59.88 14.11 -21.43
CA ARG A 41 59.41 13.12 -22.42
C ARG A 41 58.68 11.91 -21.82
N VAL A 42 58.80 11.70 -20.51
CA VAL A 42 58.08 10.65 -19.78
C VAL A 42 56.62 11.06 -19.54
N HIS A 43 56.31 12.36 -19.56
CA HIS A 43 54.99 12.88 -19.19
C HIS A 43 53.84 12.46 -20.13
N GLU A 44 53.98 12.53 -21.45
CA GLU A 44 52.89 12.20 -22.39
C GLU A 44 52.57 10.70 -22.43
N PHE A 45 53.61 9.87 -22.49
CA PHE A 45 53.49 8.41 -22.44
C PHE A 45 53.00 7.90 -21.06
N SER A 46 53.29 8.64 -19.99
CA SER A 46 52.82 8.35 -18.64
C SER A 46 51.31 8.54 -18.46
N LEU A 47 50.71 9.57 -19.09
CA LEU A 47 49.27 9.83 -18.96
C LEU A 47 48.41 8.69 -19.51
N ILE A 48 48.72 8.19 -20.71
CA ILE A 48 47.95 7.10 -21.34
C ILE A 48 47.97 5.84 -20.46
N LYS A 49 49.11 5.54 -19.84
CA LYS A 49 49.27 4.41 -18.91
C LYS A 49 48.38 4.54 -17.68
N PHE A 50 48.23 5.75 -17.12
CA PHE A 50 47.42 5.97 -15.93
C PHE A 50 45.91 5.93 -16.20
N TYR A 51 45.47 6.25 -17.42
CA TYR A 51 44.05 6.35 -17.75
C TYR A 51 43.46 5.10 -18.43
N VAL A 52 44.27 4.20 -18.99
CA VAL A 52 43.76 2.98 -19.69
C VAL A 52 42.89 2.11 -18.79
N GLN A 53 43.25 1.97 -17.51
CA GLN A 53 42.51 1.17 -16.54
C GLN A 53 41.19 1.85 -16.11
N PRO A 54 41.16 3.11 -15.64
CA PRO A 54 39.91 3.85 -15.38
C PRO A 54 38.94 3.86 -16.56
N ILE A 55 39.44 4.04 -17.78
CA ILE A 55 38.62 3.99 -19.01
C ILE A 55 38.01 2.60 -19.19
N SER A 56 38.81 1.54 -19.04
CA SER A 56 38.32 0.16 -19.15
C SER A 56 37.24 -0.18 -18.11
N ILE A 57 37.42 0.29 -16.86
CA ILE A 57 36.43 0.17 -15.78
C ILE A 57 35.13 0.88 -16.16
N ALA A 58 35.20 2.11 -16.71
CA ALA A 58 34.03 2.86 -17.15
C ALA A 58 33.29 2.17 -18.28
N VAL A 59 34.01 1.67 -19.29
CA VAL A 59 33.42 0.96 -20.43
C VAL A 59 32.69 -0.30 -19.95
N ILE A 60 33.34 -1.13 -19.14
CA ILE A 60 32.71 -2.36 -18.61
C ILE A 60 31.49 -2.04 -17.75
N PHE A 61 31.58 -1.01 -16.90
CA PHE A 61 30.47 -0.59 -16.05
C PHE A 61 29.26 -0.19 -16.89
N TYR A 62 29.42 0.70 -17.87
CA TYR A 62 28.29 1.18 -18.66
C TYR A 62 27.72 0.14 -19.62
N ILE A 63 28.57 -0.73 -20.20
CA ILE A 63 28.08 -1.88 -20.99
C ILE A 63 27.19 -2.78 -20.12
N ASN A 64 27.61 -3.05 -18.89
CA ASN A 64 26.77 -3.83 -17.97
C ASN A 64 25.50 -3.09 -17.55
N TYR A 65 25.67 -1.86 -17.06
CA TYR A 65 24.63 -1.04 -16.47
C TYR A 65 23.51 -0.67 -17.46
N LEU A 66 23.85 -0.39 -18.73
CA LEU A 66 22.89 0.05 -19.75
C LEU A 66 22.39 -1.10 -20.63
N TRP A 67 23.15 -2.18 -20.81
CA TRP A 67 22.86 -3.19 -21.83
C TRP A 67 22.78 -4.62 -21.32
N LEU A 68 23.88 -5.18 -20.78
CA LEU A 68 23.92 -6.61 -20.44
C LEU A 68 22.94 -6.98 -19.33
N ILE A 69 22.80 -6.14 -18.30
CA ILE A 69 21.89 -6.44 -17.19
C ILE A 69 20.43 -6.48 -17.67
N ASP A 70 19.99 -5.44 -18.39
CA ASP A 70 18.59 -5.33 -18.82
C ASP A 70 18.23 -6.35 -19.91
N LYS A 71 19.12 -6.59 -20.89
CA LYS A 71 18.81 -7.49 -22.01
C LYS A 71 19.11 -8.96 -21.74
N VAL A 72 20.06 -9.28 -20.86
CA VAL A 72 20.56 -10.65 -20.67
C VAL A 72 20.23 -11.16 -19.26
N LEU A 73 20.71 -10.46 -18.23
CA LEU A 73 20.56 -10.91 -16.83
C LEU A 73 19.08 -10.94 -16.41
N PHE A 74 18.33 -9.85 -16.66
CA PHE A 74 16.91 -9.79 -16.31
C PHE A 74 16.00 -10.65 -17.18
N ARG A 75 16.50 -11.13 -18.33
CA ARG A 75 15.83 -12.16 -19.15
C ARG A 75 16.18 -13.59 -18.72
N LYS A 76 16.76 -13.77 -17.53
CA LYS A 76 17.16 -15.07 -16.94
C LYS A 76 18.21 -15.83 -17.75
N LYS A 77 18.96 -15.16 -18.65
CA LYS A 77 20.04 -15.78 -19.44
C LYS A 77 21.39 -15.70 -18.72
N THR A 78 21.45 -16.23 -17.50
CA THR A 78 22.60 -16.05 -16.59
C THR A 78 23.92 -16.58 -17.15
N VAL A 79 23.90 -17.74 -17.83
CA VAL A 79 25.12 -18.31 -18.44
C VAL A 79 25.68 -17.38 -19.53
N GLN A 80 24.82 -16.83 -20.39
CA GLN A 80 25.25 -15.89 -21.43
C GLN A 80 25.80 -14.60 -20.81
N PHE A 81 25.19 -14.10 -19.73
CA PHE A 81 25.69 -12.94 -19.00
C PHE A 81 27.11 -13.16 -18.44
N ILE A 82 27.37 -14.35 -17.87
CA ILE A 82 28.69 -14.72 -17.35
C ILE A 82 29.70 -14.80 -18.50
N LEU A 83 29.34 -15.46 -19.62
CA LEU A 83 30.23 -15.58 -20.79
C LEU A 83 30.59 -14.22 -21.40
N TYR A 84 29.61 -13.32 -21.55
CA TYR A 84 29.87 -11.96 -22.06
C TYR A 84 30.77 -11.15 -21.13
N ASN A 85 30.57 -11.25 -19.81
CA ASN A 85 31.43 -10.56 -18.86
C ASN A 85 32.84 -11.14 -18.81
N LEU A 86 32.99 -12.47 -18.91
CA LEU A 86 34.29 -13.11 -19.01
C LEU A 86 35.04 -12.62 -20.26
N LEU A 87 34.35 -12.58 -21.41
CA LEU A 87 34.92 -12.05 -22.66
C LEU A 87 35.34 -10.58 -22.53
N LEU A 88 34.48 -9.72 -21.96
CA LEU A 88 34.80 -8.31 -21.75
C LEU A 88 36.04 -8.12 -20.87
N ILE A 89 36.14 -8.89 -19.77
CA ILE A 89 37.29 -8.81 -18.86
C ILE A 89 38.57 -9.28 -19.57
N VAL A 90 38.52 -10.38 -20.33
CA VAL A 90 39.68 -10.87 -21.08
C VAL A 90 40.13 -9.84 -22.12
N VAL A 91 39.21 -9.28 -22.90
CA VAL A 91 39.52 -8.26 -23.91
C VAL A 91 40.12 -7.01 -23.26
N ALA A 92 39.54 -6.53 -22.15
CA ALA A 92 40.08 -5.37 -21.43
C ALA A 92 41.50 -5.62 -20.90
N ASN A 93 41.77 -6.80 -20.34
CA ASN A 93 43.11 -7.17 -19.88
C ASN A 93 44.13 -7.23 -21.03
N VAL A 94 43.75 -7.76 -22.19
CA VAL A 94 44.61 -7.77 -23.38
C VAL A 94 44.94 -6.34 -23.83
N VAL A 95 43.93 -5.46 -23.89
CA VAL A 95 44.13 -4.04 -24.24
C VAL A 95 45.06 -3.36 -23.23
N ILE A 96 44.80 -3.52 -21.94
CA ILE A 96 45.63 -2.97 -20.87
C ILE A 96 47.07 -3.48 -20.98
N TYR A 97 47.28 -4.78 -21.24
CA TYR A 97 48.61 -5.36 -21.41
C TYR A 97 49.36 -4.80 -22.63
N LEU A 98 48.69 -4.70 -23.78
CA LEU A 98 49.28 -4.16 -25.01
C LEU A 98 49.68 -2.69 -24.83
N VAL A 99 48.81 -1.89 -24.23
CA VAL A 99 49.08 -0.47 -23.91
C VAL A 99 50.27 -0.36 -22.97
N HIS A 100 50.32 -1.16 -21.91
CA HIS A 100 51.45 -1.18 -20.98
C HIS A 100 52.78 -1.58 -21.66
N ARG A 101 52.75 -2.54 -22.59
CA ARG A 101 53.93 -3.03 -23.31
C ARG A 101 54.43 -2.02 -24.35
N MET A 102 53.54 -1.36 -25.08
CA MET A 102 53.92 -0.40 -26.13
C MET A 102 54.52 0.90 -25.57
N ILE A 103 54.18 1.25 -24.33
CA ILE A 103 54.52 2.53 -23.71
C ILE A 103 55.86 2.49 -22.92
N ILE A 104 56.42 1.31 -22.66
CA ILE A 104 57.73 1.14 -22.01
C ILE A 104 58.77 0.73 -23.08
N PRO A 105 59.63 1.63 -23.57
CA PRO A 105 60.80 1.22 -24.33
C PRO A 105 61.74 0.43 -23.40
N ASP A 106 62.21 -0.73 -23.84
CA ASP A 106 63.19 -1.58 -23.13
C ASP A 106 64.48 -0.82 -22.76
N GLU A 107 64.73 0.33 -23.40
CA GLU A 107 65.89 1.20 -23.24
C GLU A 107 66.05 1.82 -21.84
N PHE A 108 64.98 1.93 -21.04
CA PHE A 108 65.05 2.50 -19.68
C PHE A 108 65.53 1.51 -18.59
N LEU A 109 65.60 0.21 -18.88
CA LEU A 109 66.00 -0.80 -17.89
C LEU A 109 67.51 -0.82 -17.58
N HIS A 110 68.33 -0.18 -18.42
CA HIS A 110 69.79 -0.32 -18.31
C HIS A 110 70.50 0.78 -17.50
N HIS A 111 69.83 1.88 -17.12
CA HIS A 111 70.55 3.06 -16.58
C HIS A 111 70.15 3.51 -15.16
N ARG A 112 69.19 2.88 -14.49
CA ARG A 112 68.91 3.14 -13.05
C ARG A 112 68.47 1.88 -12.31
N PRO A 113 68.88 1.66 -11.04
CA PRO A 113 68.29 0.65 -10.18
C PRO A 113 66.91 1.15 -9.73
N ILE A 114 65.93 1.08 -10.62
CA ILE A 114 64.52 1.26 -10.26
C ILE A 114 64.13 0.00 -9.46
N PRO A 115 63.38 0.11 -8.35
CA PRO A 115 62.81 -1.06 -7.70
C PRO A 115 62.11 -1.91 -8.75
N ARG A 116 62.45 -3.21 -8.80
CA ARG A 116 61.97 -4.13 -9.85
C ARG A 116 60.46 -3.95 -9.99
N PRO A 117 59.94 -3.66 -11.21
CA PRO A 117 58.50 -3.56 -11.39
C PRO A 117 57.83 -4.84 -10.87
N PRO A 118 56.65 -4.75 -10.24
CA PRO A 118 55.92 -5.92 -9.78
C PRO A 118 55.80 -6.94 -10.91
N ARG A 119 55.91 -8.23 -10.58
CA ARG A 119 55.89 -9.31 -11.58
C ARG A 119 54.66 -9.14 -12.50
N PRO A 120 54.81 -9.25 -13.83
CA PRO A 120 53.71 -8.98 -14.79
C PRO A 120 52.40 -9.70 -14.45
N GLY A 121 52.47 -10.91 -13.90
CA GLY A 121 51.29 -11.68 -13.50
C GLY A 121 50.53 -11.14 -12.29
N LEU A 122 51.21 -10.46 -11.34
CA LEU A 122 50.55 -9.90 -10.15
C LEU A 122 49.71 -8.66 -10.52
N MET A 123 50.24 -7.83 -11.42
CA MET A 123 49.57 -6.61 -11.90
C MET A 123 48.31 -6.95 -12.72
N GLN A 124 48.39 -7.93 -13.62
CA GLN A 124 47.24 -8.42 -14.39
C GLN A 124 46.15 -9.06 -13.52
N TRP A 125 46.53 -9.73 -12.44
CA TRP A 125 45.57 -10.32 -11.50
C TRP A 125 44.79 -9.24 -10.74
N GLN A 126 45.47 -8.19 -10.28
CA GLN A 126 44.84 -7.03 -9.64
C GLN A 126 43.86 -6.30 -10.58
N ASP A 127 44.24 -6.11 -11.85
CA ASP A 127 43.38 -5.49 -12.86
C ASP A 127 42.12 -6.33 -13.09
N SER A 128 42.28 -7.65 -13.20
CA SER A 128 41.17 -8.59 -13.38
C SER A 128 40.19 -8.57 -12.21
N ILE A 129 40.68 -8.54 -10.96
CA ILE A 129 39.83 -8.41 -9.77
C ILE A 129 39.07 -7.10 -9.80
N THR A 130 39.74 -6.00 -10.11
CA THR A 130 39.13 -4.66 -10.14
C THR A 130 38.00 -4.58 -11.17
N LEU A 131 38.21 -5.15 -12.37
CA LEU A 131 37.19 -5.23 -13.41
C LEU A 131 36.00 -6.12 -12.98
N ALA A 132 36.26 -7.27 -12.37
CA ALA A 132 35.22 -8.16 -11.87
C ALA A 132 34.38 -7.51 -10.74
N LEU A 133 35.03 -6.79 -9.83
CA LEU A 133 34.35 -6.00 -8.79
C LEU A 133 33.46 -4.92 -9.41
N MET A 134 33.88 -4.27 -10.50
CA MET A 134 33.06 -3.27 -11.18
C MET A 134 31.82 -3.87 -11.84
N VAL A 135 31.94 -5.07 -12.41
CA VAL A 135 30.77 -5.83 -12.89
C VAL A 135 29.82 -6.10 -11.71
N GLY A 136 30.34 -6.61 -10.60
CA GLY A 136 29.56 -6.85 -9.37
C GLY A 136 28.85 -5.59 -8.87
N LEU A 137 29.53 -4.45 -8.85
CA LEU A 137 28.97 -3.15 -8.45
C LEU A 137 27.84 -2.71 -9.40
N SER A 138 28.04 -2.84 -10.73
CA SER A 138 26.99 -2.50 -11.70
C SER A 138 25.73 -3.33 -11.52
N VAL A 139 25.89 -4.64 -11.24
CA VAL A 139 24.80 -5.56 -10.93
C VAL A 139 24.12 -5.16 -9.63
N ALA A 140 24.88 -4.91 -8.56
CA ALA A 140 24.35 -4.51 -7.26
C ALA A 140 23.51 -3.24 -7.33
N ILE A 141 23.99 -2.20 -8.02
CA ILE A 141 23.26 -0.94 -8.20
C ILE A 141 21.95 -1.18 -8.95
N LYS A 142 22.00 -1.87 -10.11
CA LYS A 142 20.82 -2.10 -10.94
C LYS A 142 19.79 -3.01 -10.26
N MET A 143 20.24 -4.04 -9.54
CA MET A 143 19.39 -4.90 -8.72
C MET A 143 18.69 -4.11 -7.61
N THR A 144 19.43 -3.24 -6.92
CA THR A 144 18.87 -2.38 -5.87
C THR A 144 17.81 -1.44 -6.43
N GLN A 145 18.07 -0.80 -7.56
CA GLN A 145 17.08 0.06 -8.24
C GLN A 145 15.81 -0.73 -8.61
N LYS A 146 15.96 -1.91 -9.22
CA LYS A 146 14.83 -2.76 -9.59
C LYS A 146 14.03 -3.23 -8.38
N TRP A 147 14.71 -3.59 -7.29
CA TRP A 147 14.07 -4.00 -6.04
C TRP A 147 13.25 -2.86 -5.44
N ILE A 148 13.79 -1.64 -5.40
CA ILE A 148 13.06 -0.45 -4.90
C ILE A 148 11.80 -0.19 -5.74
N VAL A 149 11.89 -0.26 -7.07
CA VAL A 149 10.74 -0.06 -7.96
C VAL A 149 9.70 -1.16 -7.76
N SER A 150 10.11 -2.42 -7.77
CA SER A 150 9.23 -3.56 -7.58
C SER A 150 8.54 -3.55 -6.21
N GLU A 151 9.24 -3.12 -5.16
CA GLU A 151 8.67 -2.99 -3.82
C GLU A 151 7.63 -1.87 -3.77
N LYS A 152 7.88 -0.76 -4.48
CA LYS A 152 6.89 0.33 -4.61
C LYS A 152 5.64 -0.13 -5.36
N GLU A 153 5.80 -0.83 -6.48
CA GLU A 153 4.69 -1.41 -7.24
C GLU A 153 3.90 -2.41 -6.40
N ARG A 154 4.59 -3.26 -5.63
CA ARG A 154 3.96 -4.24 -4.74
C ARG A 154 3.08 -3.56 -3.68
N LYS A 155 3.61 -2.51 -3.02
CA LYS A 155 2.85 -1.72 -2.04
C LYS A 155 1.65 -1.02 -2.66
N GLN A 156 1.80 -0.50 -3.88
CA GLN A 156 0.69 0.14 -4.59
C GLN A 156 -0.41 -0.88 -4.91
N LEU A 157 -0.06 -2.06 -5.42
CA LEU A 157 -1.02 -3.13 -5.69
C LEU A 157 -1.74 -3.62 -4.42
N GLU A 158 -1.05 -3.67 -3.30
CA GLU A 158 -1.63 -4.04 -2.00
C GLU A 158 -2.64 -2.99 -1.52
N GLN A 159 -2.35 -1.70 -1.71
CA GLN A 159 -3.27 -0.60 -1.44
C GLN A 159 -4.50 -0.67 -2.34
N GLU A 160 -4.33 -0.76 -3.66
CA GLU A 160 -5.42 -0.87 -4.63
C GLU A 160 -6.32 -2.09 -4.35
N ARG A 161 -5.72 -3.23 -3.94
CA ARG A 161 -6.46 -4.42 -3.53
C ARG A 161 -7.31 -4.16 -2.28
N THR A 162 -6.74 -3.51 -1.28
CA THR A 162 -7.44 -3.19 -0.02
C THR A 162 -8.61 -2.24 -0.28
N GLU A 163 -8.40 -1.22 -1.11
CA GLU A 163 -9.45 -0.29 -1.54
C GLU A 163 -10.56 -0.99 -2.33
N ALA A 164 -10.21 -1.91 -3.22
CA ALA A 164 -11.18 -2.71 -3.96
C ALA A 164 -11.98 -3.66 -3.06
N GLU A 165 -11.33 -4.29 -2.08
CA GLU A 165 -12.00 -5.10 -1.06
C GLU A 165 -13.00 -4.25 -0.26
N LEU A 166 -12.56 -3.10 0.23
CA LEU A 166 -13.41 -2.16 0.94
C LEU A 166 -14.61 -1.70 0.11
N LYS A 167 -14.39 -1.35 -1.17
CA LYS A 167 -15.46 -0.95 -2.10
C LYS A 167 -16.48 -2.07 -2.32
N ASN A 168 -16.01 -3.31 -2.46
CA ASN A 168 -16.90 -4.47 -2.59
C ASN A 168 -17.71 -4.73 -1.32
N LEU A 169 -17.10 -4.54 -0.14
CA LEU A 169 -17.81 -4.66 1.14
C LEU A 169 -18.87 -3.56 1.29
N LYS A 170 -18.55 -2.30 0.94
CA LYS A 170 -19.47 -1.15 0.97
C LYS A 170 -20.65 -1.25 0.00
N ASN A 171 -20.49 -1.96 -1.12
CA ASN A 171 -21.52 -2.11 -2.14
C ASN A 171 -22.57 -3.19 -1.84
N GLN A 172 -22.50 -3.87 -0.68
CA GLN A 172 -23.45 -4.92 -0.29
C GLN A 172 -24.74 -4.38 0.35
N LEU A 173 -25.16 -3.16 0.04
CA LEU A 173 -26.49 -2.71 0.45
C LEU A 173 -27.53 -3.62 -0.19
N ASN A 174 -28.30 -4.27 0.67
CA ASN A 174 -29.14 -5.40 0.30
C ASN A 174 -30.20 -4.97 -0.72
N PRO A 175 -30.14 -5.39 -2.00
CA PRO A 175 -31.18 -5.05 -2.99
C PRO A 175 -32.55 -5.50 -2.50
N HIS A 176 -32.59 -6.58 -1.72
CA HIS A 176 -33.79 -7.10 -1.09
C HIS A 176 -34.41 -6.14 -0.07
N PHE A 177 -33.60 -5.35 0.66
CA PHE A 177 -34.15 -4.32 1.56
C PHE A 177 -34.92 -3.27 0.77
N LEU A 178 -34.37 -2.80 -0.35
CA LEU A 178 -35.02 -1.80 -1.21
C LEU A 178 -36.30 -2.35 -1.82
N PHE A 179 -36.26 -3.55 -2.40
CA PHE A 179 -37.46 -4.20 -2.96
C PHE A 179 -38.56 -4.42 -1.91
N ASN A 180 -38.21 -4.89 -0.71
CA ASN A 180 -39.18 -5.09 0.36
C ASN A 180 -39.75 -3.79 0.90
N THR A 181 -38.93 -2.73 0.96
CA THR A 181 -39.40 -1.43 1.39
C THR A 181 -40.41 -0.87 0.39
N LEU A 182 -40.12 -0.95 -0.91
CA LEU A 182 -41.05 -0.53 -1.96
C LEU A 182 -42.37 -1.31 -1.91
N ASN A 183 -42.32 -2.63 -1.74
CA ASN A 183 -43.52 -3.46 -1.63
C ASN A 183 -44.37 -3.10 -0.39
N ASN A 184 -43.75 -2.77 0.73
CA ASN A 184 -44.48 -2.33 1.92
C ASN A 184 -45.11 -0.96 1.74
N ILE A 185 -44.40 -0.02 1.11
CA ILE A 185 -44.97 1.28 0.75
C ILE A 185 -46.19 1.08 -0.16
N TYR A 186 -46.09 0.20 -1.17
CA TYR A 186 -47.22 -0.13 -2.04
C TYR A 186 -48.43 -0.64 -1.26
N SER A 187 -48.24 -1.58 -0.32
CA SER A 187 -49.31 -2.07 0.56
C SER A 187 -49.87 -0.99 1.48
N LEU A 188 -49.03 -0.07 1.97
CA LEU A 188 -49.44 1.05 2.82
C LEU A 188 -50.32 2.07 2.09
N ILE A 189 -50.17 2.24 0.77
CA ILE A 189 -51.00 3.18 -0.02
C ILE A 189 -52.49 2.85 0.15
N ALA A 190 -52.85 1.56 0.17
CA ALA A 190 -54.24 1.14 0.34
C ALA A 190 -54.79 1.32 1.76
N ILE A 191 -53.92 1.36 2.78
CA ILE A 191 -54.30 1.39 4.19
C ILE A 191 -54.26 2.83 4.75
N SER A 192 -53.20 3.56 4.44
CA SER A 192 -52.94 4.92 4.91
C SER A 192 -52.05 5.68 3.91
N PRO A 193 -52.65 6.44 2.98
CA PRO A 193 -51.93 7.25 2.00
C PRO A 193 -50.92 8.23 2.63
N ASP A 194 -51.28 8.85 3.75
CA ASP A 194 -50.40 9.79 4.46
C ASP A 194 -49.13 9.11 4.98
N ARG A 195 -49.26 7.92 5.59
CA ARG A 195 -48.10 7.13 6.03
C ARG A 195 -47.27 6.65 4.86
N ALA A 196 -47.89 6.29 3.74
CA ALA A 196 -47.18 5.90 2.53
C ALA A 196 -46.35 7.07 1.96
N GLN A 197 -46.90 8.28 1.92
CA GLN A 197 -46.15 9.49 1.51
C GLN A 197 -44.95 9.75 2.40
N SER A 198 -45.12 9.69 3.72
CA SER A 198 -44.00 9.84 4.68
C SER A 198 -42.93 8.76 4.47
N ALA A 199 -43.34 7.51 4.26
CA ALA A 199 -42.41 6.41 4.00
C ALA A 199 -41.60 6.59 2.69
N VAL A 200 -42.22 7.13 1.64
CA VAL A 200 -41.53 7.47 0.38
C VAL A 200 -40.48 8.57 0.62
N LEU A 201 -40.83 9.60 1.40
CA LEU A 201 -39.88 10.67 1.74
C LEU A 201 -38.68 10.13 2.52
N GLU A 202 -38.90 9.29 3.53
CA GLU A 202 -37.82 8.68 4.31
C GLU A 202 -36.94 7.75 3.46
N LEU A 203 -37.54 6.94 2.58
CA LEU A 203 -36.79 6.12 1.62
C LEU A 203 -35.94 6.97 0.67
N SER A 204 -36.44 8.13 0.22
CA SER A 204 -35.69 9.05 -0.65
C SER A 204 -34.46 9.62 0.06
N LYS A 205 -34.59 10.03 1.32
CA LYS A 205 -33.45 10.51 2.14
C LYS A 205 -32.41 9.40 2.33
N MET A 206 -32.86 8.19 2.65
CA MET A 206 -32.00 7.02 2.78
C MET A 206 -31.23 6.69 1.50
N LEU A 207 -31.92 6.65 0.36
CA LEU A 207 -31.30 6.38 -0.95
C LEU A 207 -30.27 7.45 -1.32
N ARG A 208 -30.56 8.73 -1.02
CA ARG A 208 -29.60 9.82 -1.24
C ARG A 208 -28.32 9.60 -0.44
N TYR A 209 -28.44 9.26 0.84
CA TYR A 209 -27.27 8.96 1.67
C TYR A 209 -26.47 7.78 1.09
N VAL A 210 -27.15 6.68 0.75
CA VAL A 210 -26.54 5.49 0.14
C VAL A 210 -25.80 5.81 -1.16
N LEU A 211 -26.37 6.65 -2.03
CA LEU A 211 -25.81 6.91 -3.36
C LEU A 211 -24.66 7.92 -3.32
N TYR A 212 -24.73 8.93 -2.46
CA TYR A 212 -23.77 10.04 -2.47
C TYR A 212 -22.76 9.99 -1.33
N GLU A 213 -23.15 9.54 -0.14
CA GLU A 213 -22.30 9.55 1.06
C GLU A 213 -21.50 8.24 1.19
N ASN A 214 -22.03 7.09 0.72
CA ASN A 214 -21.29 5.82 0.71
C ASN A 214 -20.04 5.84 -0.20
N ALA A 215 -20.02 6.76 -1.17
CA ALA A 215 -18.86 6.95 -2.05
C ALA A 215 -17.64 7.53 -1.31
N GLN A 216 -17.85 8.20 -0.17
CA GLN A 216 -16.77 8.79 0.61
C GLN A 216 -16.12 7.76 1.54
N ALA A 217 -14.85 7.98 1.88
CA ALA A 217 -14.14 7.15 2.85
C ALA A 217 -14.79 7.28 4.24
N TYR A 218 -15.06 8.53 4.64
CA TYR A 218 -15.66 8.92 5.91
C TYR A 218 -16.70 10.02 5.70
N VAL A 219 -17.65 10.11 6.60
CA VAL A 219 -18.73 11.11 6.64
C VAL A 219 -18.81 11.73 8.04
N PRO A 220 -19.37 12.95 8.19
CA PRO A 220 -19.65 13.50 9.51
C PRO A 220 -20.55 12.57 10.34
N MET A 221 -20.24 12.42 11.62
CA MET A 221 -21.01 11.56 12.53
C MET A 221 -22.50 11.89 12.53
N GLU A 222 -22.84 13.18 12.40
CA GLU A 222 -24.20 13.68 12.36
C GLU A 222 -25.00 13.06 11.21
N LYS A 223 -24.37 12.87 10.04
CA LYS A 223 -25.04 12.25 8.89
C LYS A 223 -25.27 10.75 9.09
N GLU A 224 -24.33 10.05 9.73
CA GLU A 224 -24.51 8.63 10.08
C GLU A 224 -25.64 8.46 11.11
N LEU A 225 -25.70 9.31 12.15
CA LEU A 225 -26.80 9.28 13.12
C LEU A 225 -28.16 9.58 12.46
N GLU A 226 -28.22 10.62 11.62
CA GLU A 226 -29.43 10.97 10.87
C GLU A 226 -29.90 9.79 9.99
N PHE A 227 -28.96 9.14 9.28
CA PHE A 227 -29.26 7.97 8.47
C PHE A 227 -29.83 6.81 9.30
N ASN A 228 -29.21 6.49 10.44
CA ASN A 228 -29.67 5.41 11.32
C ASN A 228 -31.05 5.74 11.93
N HIS A 229 -31.30 7.00 12.29
CA HIS A 229 -32.60 7.45 12.78
C HIS A 229 -33.70 7.28 11.71
N ASN A 230 -33.46 7.78 10.49
CA ASN A 230 -34.42 7.66 9.38
C ASN A 230 -34.73 6.18 9.04
N TYR A 231 -33.70 5.32 9.09
CA TYR A 231 -33.89 3.87 8.90
C TYR A 231 -34.80 3.25 9.96
N ILE A 232 -34.56 3.57 11.23
CA ILE A 232 -35.35 3.06 12.36
C ILE A 232 -36.82 3.48 12.21
N GLU A 233 -37.10 4.74 11.86
CA GLU A 233 -38.46 5.22 11.64
C GLU A 233 -39.14 4.49 10.48
N LEU A 234 -38.43 4.27 9.39
CA LEU A 234 -38.93 3.50 8.25
C LEU A 234 -39.23 2.05 8.63
N MET A 235 -38.39 1.43 9.46
CA MET A 235 -38.62 0.07 9.96
C MET A 235 -39.81 0.00 10.92
N ARG A 236 -40.01 1.00 11.78
CA ARG A 236 -41.17 1.09 12.69
C ARG A 236 -42.50 1.04 11.96
N LEU A 237 -42.60 1.65 10.77
CA LEU A 237 -43.82 1.64 9.96
C LEU A 237 -44.27 0.23 9.52
N ARG A 238 -43.34 -0.74 9.51
CA ARG A 238 -43.57 -2.11 9.04
C ARG A 238 -43.95 -3.09 10.16
N LEU A 239 -43.85 -2.67 11.42
CA LEU A 239 -44.00 -3.56 12.56
C LEU A 239 -45.45 -3.70 12.99
N ALA A 240 -45.80 -4.90 13.44
CA ALA A 240 -47.09 -5.16 14.08
C ALA A 240 -47.20 -4.40 15.42
N ARG A 241 -48.43 -4.09 15.84
CA ARG A 241 -48.68 -3.27 17.05
C ARG A 241 -48.11 -3.86 18.35
N HIS A 242 -47.88 -5.17 18.39
CA HIS A 242 -47.33 -5.87 19.56
C HIS A 242 -45.79 -5.89 19.62
N VAL A 243 -45.11 -5.26 18.67
CA VAL A 243 -43.65 -5.10 18.69
C VAL A 243 -43.29 -3.78 19.36
N LYS A 244 -42.52 -3.84 20.46
CA LYS A 244 -42.04 -2.64 21.17
C LYS A 244 -40.68 -2.21 20.64
N VAL A 245 -40.53 -0.95 20.25
CA VAL A 245 -39.26 -0.40 19.75
C VAL A 245 -38.82 0.79 20.61
N GLU A 246 -37.80 0.57 21.43
CA GLU A 246 -37.18 1.59 22.29
C GLU A 246 -35.89 2.11 21.66
N VAL A 247 -35.74 3.43 21.54
CA VAL A 247 -34.59 4.06 20.88
C VAL A 247 -34.11 5.21 21.75
N ASP A 248 -32.86 5.15 22.18
CA ASP A 248 -32.14 6.19 22.90
C ASP A 248 -30.91 6.58 22.06
N MET A 249 -31.07 7.60 21.22
CA MET A 249 -30.04 8.11 20.32
C MET A 249 -30.01 9.64 20.42
N PRO A 250 -29.29 10.20 21.40
CA PRO A 250 -29.18 11.65 21.55
C PRO A 250 -28.57 12.33 20.31
N ASP A 251 -29.02 13.54 20.03
CA ASP A 251 -28.41 14.38 19.01
C ASP A 251 -27.02 14.85 19.46
N GLY A 252 -26.07 14.93 18.52
CA GLY A 252 -24.76 15.54 18.75
C GLY A 252 -23.71 14.64 19.39
N LEU A 253 -23.95 13.32 19.49
CA LEU A 253 -22.91 12.35 19.86
C LEU A 253 -21.71 12.46 18.90
N CYS A 254 -20.50 12.57 19.45
CA CYS A 254 -19.25 12.71 18.72
C CYS A 254 -19.29 13.80 17.64
N ARG A 255 -19.95 14.94 17.93
CA ARG A 255 -20.07 16.07 17.00
C ARG A 255 -18.70 16.54 16.51
N GLY A 256 -18.55 16.72 15.20
CA GLY A 256 -17.30 17.13 14.56
C GLY A 256 -16.30 16.00 14.26
N TYR A 257 -16.58 14.76 14.69
CA TYR A 257 -15.82 13.59 14.29
C TYR A 257 -16.33 13.03 12.95
N GLN A 258 -15.49 12.27 12.27
CA GLN A 258 -15.85 11.55 11.05
C GLN A 258 -15.88 10.05 11.30
N ILE A 259 -16.82 9.36 10.67
CA ILE A 259 -17.01 7.92 10.75
C ILE A 259 -17.16 7.32 9.35
N ALA A 260 -16.75 6.07 9.16
CA ALA A 260 -17.08 5.36 7.93
C ALA A 260 -18.59 5.17 7.85
N PRO A 261 -19.21 5.44 6.69
CA PRO A 261 -20.66 5.35 6.54
C PRO A 261 -21.14 3.89 6.68
N LEU A 262 -22.39 3.73 7.10
CA LEU A 262 -23.12 2.45 7.08
C LEU A 262 -22.53 1.36 7.99
N LEU A 263 -21.94 1.72 9.14
CA LEU A 263 -21.43 0.72 10.09
C LEU A 263 -22.54 0.20 11.01
N PHE A 264 -23.31 1.10 11.62
CA PHE A 264 -24.33 0.71 12.61
C PHE A 264 -25.56 0.06 11.99
N ILE A 265 -25.85 0.42 10.73
CA ILE A 265 -26.99 -0.11 9.99
C ILE A 265 -27.02 -1.65 9.96
N THR A 266 -25.84 -2.30 9.89
CA THR A 266 -25.77 -3.77 9.89
C THR A 266 -26.31 -4.37 11.18
N LEU A 267 -26.04 -3.74 12.33
CA LEU A 267 -26.56 -4.19 13.62
C LEU A 267 -28.06 -3.89 13.74
N ILE A 268 -28.47 -2.70 13.31
CA ILE A 268 -29.87 -2.28 13.36
C ILE A 268 -30.75 -3.14 12.44
N GLU A 269 -30.30 -3.41 11.21
CA GLU A 269 -30.99 -4.31 10.26
C GLU A 269 -31.12 -5.71 10.85
N ASN A 270 -30.05 -6.27 11.43
CA ASN A 270 -30.09 -7.58 12.07
C ASN A 270 -31.11 -7.62 13.21
N ALA A 271 -31.19 -6.58 14.03
CA ALA A 271 -32.12 -6.51 15.15
C ALA A 271 -33.58 -6.46 14.69
N PHE A 272 -33.92 -5.71 13.64
CA PHE A 272 -35.28 -5.72 13.10
C PHE A 272 -35.61 -7.03 12.38
N LYS A 273 -34.66 -7.57 11.61
CA LYS A 273 -34.85 -8.80 10.82
C LYS A 273 -35.07 -10.03 11.70
N HIS A 274 -34.30 -10.15 12.79
CA HIS A 274 -34.32 -11.34 13.65
C HIS A 274 -35.06 -11.12 14.97
N GLY A 275 -35.29 -9.87 15.35
CA GLY A 275 -35.87 -9.50 16.64
C GLY A 275 -37.35 -9.18 16.64
N THR A 276 -38.02 -9.31 15.49
CA THR A 276 -39.44 -8.99 15.38
C THR A 276 -40.23 -10.17 14.82
N SER A 277 -41.44 -10.38 15.35
CA SER A 277 -42.34 -11.45 14.92
C SER A 277 -43.71 -10.88 14.54
N ALA A 278 -44.29 -11.42 13.46
CA ALA A 278 -45.62 -11.03 13.02
C ALA A 278 -46.74 -11.58 13.94
N THR A 279 -46.46 -12.61 14.73
CA THR A 279 -47.45 -13.32 15.55
C THR A 279 -47.19 -13.21 17.04
N GLU A 280 -45.93 -13.08 17.46
CA GLU A 280 -45.53 -13.08 18.86
C GLU A 280 -45.09 -11.69 19.35
N PRO A 281 -45.42 -11.32 20.61
CA PRO A 281 -44.87 -10.13 21.25
C PRO A 281 -43.34 -10.12 21.20
N SER A 282 -42.76 -8.98 20.82
CA SER A 282 -41.30 -8.85 20.67
C SER A 282 -40.83 -7.43 20.94
N PHE A 283 -39.52 -7.28 21.10
CA PHE A 283 -38.90 -5.98 21.31
C PHE A 283 -37.58 -5.80 20.55
N VAL A 284 -37.28 -4.54 20.25
CA VAL A 284 -35.98 -4.06 19.79
C VAL A 284 -35.64 -2.83 20.61
N LYS A 285 -34.47 -2.82 21.24
CA LYS A 285 -33.94 -1.71 22.04
C LYS A 285 -32.60 -1.28 21.48
N ILE A 286 -32.49 -0.01 21.07
CA ILE A 286 -31.29 0.58 20.48
C ILE A 286 -30.84 1.73 21.35
N VAL A 287 -29.58 1.71 21.78
CA VAL A 287 -28.97 2.74 22.62
C VAL A 287 -27.65 3.17 21.98
N MET A 288 -27.49 4.46 21.70
CA MET A 288 -26.23 5.06 21.27
C MET A 288 -25.73 6.07 22.29
N ARG A 289 -24.43 6.03 22.61
CA ARG A 289 -23.80 6.88 23.63
C ARG A 289 -22.39 7.26 23.21
N GLU A 290 -21.89 8.35 23.80
CA GLU A 290 -20.50 8.77 23.73
C GLU A 290 -19.88 8.61 25.13
N PRO A 291 -19.28 7.45 25.47
CA PRO A 291 -18.74 7.22 26.81
C PRO A 291 -17.57 8.13 27.16
N SER A 292 -16.84 8.60 26.15
CA SER A 292 -15.73 9.57 26.24
C SER A 292 -15.59 10.32 24.91
N PRO A 293 -14.95 11.50 24.86
CA PRO A 293 -14.82 12.29 23.64
C PRO A 293 -14.28 11.47 22.45
N GLY A 294 -15.04 11.44 21.36
CA GLY A 294 -14.67 10.72 20.15
C GLY A 294 -14.82 9.20 20.21
N VAL A 295 -15.38 8.64 21.28
CA VAL A 295 -15.70 7.20 21.36
C VAL A 295 -17.20 7.05 21.24
N ILE A 296 -17.66 6.40 20.17
CA ILE A 296 -19.07 6.11 19.95
C ILE A 296 -19.36 4.66 20.33
N GLU A 297 -20.46 4.44 21.05
CA GLU A 297 -20.94 3.12 21.42
C GLU A 297 -22.39 2.95 20.95
N CYS A 298 -22.65 1.87 20.21
CA CYS A 298 -23.99 1.43 19.86
C CYS A 298 -24.25 0.06 20.52
N ARG A 299 -25.29 -0.02 21.34
CA ARG A 299 -25.78 -1.26 21.96
C ARG A 299 -27.19 -1.55 21.47
N ILE A 300 -27.42 -2.78 21.04
CA ILE A 300 -28.72 -3.25 20.58
C ILE A 300 -29.07 -4.55 21.30
N GLU A 301 -30.28 -4.59 21.84
CA GLU A 301 -30.89 -5.79 22.40
C GLU A 301 -32.21 -6.07 21.69
N ASN A 302 -32.46 -7.31 21.29
CA ASN A 302 -33.71 -7.68 20.66
C ASN A 302 -34.16 -9.07 21.10
N SER A 303 -35.46 -9.35 20.91
CA SER A 303 -35.99 -10.70 21.11
C SER A 303 -35.27 -11.71 20.20
N CYS A 304 -35.06 -12.93 20.67
CA CYS A 304 -34.48 -14.00 19.87
C CYS A 304 -35.50 -15.14 19.77
N PHE A 305 -35.77 -15.58 18.54
CA PHE A 305 -36.66 -16.70 18.27
C PHE A 305 -35.83 -17.94 17.90
N PRO A 306 -36.24 -19.15 18.32
CA PRO A 306 -35.61 -20.38 17.88
C PRO A 306 -35.66 -20.48 16.35
N LYS A 307 -34.52 -20.76 15.73
CA LYS A 307 -34.45 -21.00 14.28
C LYS A 307 -34.81 -22.45 14.01
N ASP A 308 -35.84 -22.70 13.20
CA ASP A 308 -36.12 -24.04 12.67
C ASP A 308 -35.01 -24.49 11.71
N GLU A 309 -34.81 -25.80 11.54
CA GLU A 309 -33.78 -26.36 10.63
C GLU A 309 -33.92 -25.90 9.17
N SER A 310 -35.09 -25.39 8.78
CA SER A 310 -35.35 -24.80 7.46
C SER A 310 -34.92 -23.33 7.32
N ASP A 311 -34.58 -22.65 8.41
CA ASP A 311 -34.27 -21.22 8.39
C ASP A 311 -32.82 -20.94 7.96
N LYS A 312 -32.62 -20.84 6.64
CA LYS A 312 -31.33 -20.44 6.03
C LYS A 312 -31.05 -18.93 6.13
N SER A 313 -31.89 -18.13 6.81
CA SER A 313 -31.83 -16.67 6.80
C SER A 313 -30.67 -16.05 7.59
N GLY A 314 -29.84 -16.87 8.26
CA GLY A 314 -28.79 -16.43 9.20
C GLY A 314 -27.39 -16.93 8.88
N SER A 315 -26.86 -16.67 7.69
CA SER A 315 -25.48 -17.05 7.31
C SER A 315 -24.37 -16.32 8.10
N GLY A 316 -24.73 -15.33 8.94
CA GLY A 316 -23.77 -14.50 9.68
C GLY A 316 -22.91 -13.60 8.79
N ILE A 317 -23.21 -13.53 7.48
CA ILE A 317 -22.41 -12.79 6.48
C ILE A 317 -22.33 -11.31 6.82
N GLY A 318 -23.44 -10.68 7.24
CA GLY A 318 -23.45 -9.26 7.60
C GLY A 318 -22.47 -8.91 8.71
N LEU A 319 -22.48 -9.64 9.84
CA LEU A 319 -21.55 -9.41 10.95
C LEU A 319 -20.10 -9.73 10.58
N LYS A 320 -19.88 -10.78 9.78
CA LYS A 320 -18.53 -11.10 9.26
C LYS A 320 -18.00 -9.97 8.37
N ASN A 321 -18.83 -9.41 7.51
CA ASN A 321 -18.45 -8.31 6.64
C ASN A 321 -18.22 -7.01 7.43
N LEU A 322 -19.08 -6.72 8.41
CA LEU A 322 -18.87 -5.60 9.33
C LEU A 322 -17.55 -5.74 10.08
N SER A 323 -17.26 -6.92 10.65
CA SER A 323 -15.99 -7.18 11.33
C SER A 323 -14.79 -6.99 10.38
N ARG A 324 -14.87 -7.49 9.15
CA ARG A 324 -13.81 -7.28 8.15
C ARG A 324 -13.63 -5.81 7.78
N GLN A 325 -14.72 -5.07 7.62
CA GLN A 325 -14.69 -3.63 7.34
C GLN A 325 -14.08 -2.84 8.50
N LEU A 326 -14.44 -3.17 9.75
CA LEU A 326 -13.87 -2.56 10.96
C LEU A 326 -12.37 -2.84 11.09
N GLU A 327 -11.91 -4.05 10.78
CA GLU A 327 -10.49 -4.40 10.80
C GLU A 327 -9.67 -3.57 9.79
N LEU A 328 -10.24 -3.28 8.62
CA LEU A 328 -9.59 -2.49 7.58
C LEU A 328 -9.59 -0.99 7.89
N LEU A 329 -10.63 -0.48 8.55
CA LEU A 329 -10.85 0.96 8.74
C LEU A 329 -10.41 1.48 10.12
N TYR A 330 -10.56 0.66 11.16
CA TYR A 330 -10.33 1.03 12.56
C TYR A 330 -9.41 0.02 13.27
N PRO A 331 -8.25 -0.35 12.71
CA PRO A 331 -7.40 -1.40 13.29
C PRO A 331 -7.01 -1.07 14.74
N GLY A 332 -7.39 -1.94 15.67
CA GLY A 332 -7.14 -1.78 17.11
C GLY A 332 -7.97 -0.67 17.80
N LYS A 333 -8.93 -0.05 17.11
CA LYS A 333 -9.78 1.04 17.59
C LYS A 333 -11.27 0.69 17.64
N TYR A 334 -11.62 -0.58 17.56
CA TYR A 334 -13.01 -1.03 17.68
C TYR A 334 -13.14 -2.25 18.57
N THR A 335 -14.32 -2.40 19.14
CA THR A 335 -14.75 -3.60 19.84
C THR A 335 -16.14 -3.98 19.33
N LEU A 336 -16.26 -5.16 18.75
CA LEU A 336 -17.54 -5.72 18.29
C LEU A 336 -17.84 -6.97 19.12
N HIS A 337 -18.98 -6.96 19.81
CA HIS A 337 -19.49 -8.11 20.55
C HIS A 337 -20.91 -8.47 20.09
N ALA A 338 -21.18 -9.76 20.01
CA ALA A 338 -22.49 -10.30 19.74
C ALA A 338 -22.67 -11.58 20.54
N GLU A 339 -23.79 -11.66 21.26
CA GLU A 339 -24.16 -12.82 22.07
C GLU A 339 -25.66 -13.11 21.91
N SER A 340 -26.01 -14.38 22.07
CA SER A 340 -27.40 -14.81 22.05
C SER A 340 -27.66 -15.68 23.27
N ASP A 341 -28.74 -15.36 23.97
CA ASP A 341 -29.41 -16.22 24.93
C ASP A 341 -30.65 -16.85 24.26
N THR A 342 -31.34 -17.73 24.98
CA THR A 342 -32.58 -18.42 24.60
C THR A 342 -33.71 -17.49 24.17
N ARG A 343 -33.76 -16.25 24.66
CA ARG A 343 -34.85 -15.29 24.36
C ARG A 343 -34.38 -13.90 23.94
N VAL A 344 -33.10 -13.60 24.08
CA VAL A 344 -32.56 -12.26 23.83
C VAL A 344 -31.25 -12.37 23.07
N TYR A 345 -31.13 -11.58 22.01
CA TYR A 345 -29.90 -11.37 21.28
C TYR A 345 -29.35 -9.98 21.62
N ARG A 346 -28.05 -9.89 21.91
CA ARG A 346 -27.37 -8.62 22.17
C ARG A 346 -26.21 -8.43 21.22
N SER A 347 -26.07 -7.21 20.72
CA SER A 347 -24.88 -6.81 19.96
C SER A 347 -24.44 -5.43 20.37
N SER A 348 -23.14 -5.22 20.46
CA SER A 348 -22.54 -3.92 20.75
C SER A 348 -21.35 -3.65 19.85
N LEU A 349 -21.26 -2.42 19.36
CA LEU A 349 -20.12 -1.90 18.63
C LEU A 349 -19.65 -0.61 19.29
N THR A 350 -18.39 -0.61 19.71
CA THR A 350 -17.70 0.57 20.22
C THR A 350 -16.57 0.92 19.26
N ILE A 351 -16.45 2.18 18.87
CA ILE A 351 -15.42 2.68 17.94
C ILE A 351 -14.78 3.92 18.55
N ASP A 352 -13.45 3.95 18.58
CA ASP A 352 -12.65 5.14 18.88
C ASP A 352 -12.32 5.90 17.59
N LEU A 353 -12.82 7.14 17.49
CA LEU A 353 -12.71 8.03 16.34
C LEU A 353 -11.54 9.02 16.45
N ASN A 354 -10.74 8.96 17.52
CA ASN A 354 -9.60 9.86 17.74
C ASN A 354 -8.37 9.52 16.88
#